data_AF-A0A6A6S7A4-F1
#
_entry.id   AF-A0A6A6S7A4-F1
#
_cell.length_a   1.000
_cell.length_b   1.000
_cell.length_c   1.000
_cell.angle_alpha   90.00
_cell.angle_beta   90.00
_cell.angle_gamma   90.00
#
_symmetry.space_group_name_H-M   'P 1'
#
loop_
_entity.id
_entity.type
_entity.pdbx_description
1 polymer ?
#
loop_
_entity_poly.entity_id
_entity_poly.type
_entity_poly.pdbx_seq_one_letter_code
_entity_poly.pdbx_strand_id
1 'polypeptide(L)'
;MDAILENVTEEVHKLVGTADEALRQRTIDKLRDLQYALETPEHTMQRLIYTGLTTASIRVSLDLNIFNRLVESGRPLKVDELVEGTDVDPVLLGTYPELI
;
A
#
# COMPACT_ATOMS: atom_id res chain seq x y z
N MET A 1 -22.70 11.32 1.94
CA MET A 1 -21.97 10.73 0.81
C MET A 1 -20.99 9.70 1.35
N ASP A 2 -20.26 10.05 2.40
CA ASP A 2 -19.32 9.16 3.11
C ASP A 2 -19.97 7.90 3.70
N ALA A 3 -21.18 8.00 4.27
CA ALA A 3 -21.90 6.84 4.81
C ALA A 3 -22.18 5.73 3.76
N ILE A 4 -22.31 6.06 2.48
CA ILE A 4 -22.49 5.05 1.43
C ILE A 4 -21.18 4.32 1.16
N LEU A 5 -20.05 5.04 1.14
CA LEU A 5 -18.73 4.46 0.94
C LEU A 5 -18.32 3.58 2.12
N GLU A 6 -18.64 3.99 3.35
CA GLU A 6 -18.47 3.18 4.56
C GLU A 6 -19.25 1.87 4.44
N ASN A 7 -20.54 1.93 4.08
CA ASN A 7 -21.36 0.73 3.89
C ASN A 7 -20.80 -0.21 2.81
N VAL A 8 -20.35 0.32 1.66
CA VAL A 8 -19.75 -0.51 0.60
C VAL A 8 -18.50 -1.22 1.13
N THR A 9 -17.67 -0.51 1.90
CA THR A 9 -16.44 -1.07 2.49
C THR A 9 -16.76 -2.17 3.49
N GLU A 10 -17.76 -1.96 4.37
CA GLU A 10 -18.23 -2.98 5.31
C GLU A 10 -18.74 -4.23 4.61
N GLU A 11 -19.54 -4.08 3.55
CA GLU A 11 -20.07 -5.23 2.81
C GLU A 11 -18.97 -6.02 2.09
N VAL A 12 -17.95 -5.34 1.54
CA VAL A 12 -16.76 -6.01 0.98
C VAL A 12 -16.02 -6.79 2.06
N HIS A 13 -15.83 -6.21 3.26
CA HIS A 13 -15.21 -6.91 4.38
C HIS A 13 -16.00 -8.16 4.81
N LYS A 14 -17.33 -8.06 4.90
CA LYS A 14 -18.21 -9.21 5.21
C LYS A 14 -18.07 -10.31 4.15
N LEU A 15 -18.04 -9.94 2.88
CA LEU A 15 -17.88 -10.87 1.76
C LEU A 15 -16.55 -11.64 1.85
N VAL A 16 -15.44 -10.97 2.14
CA VAL A 16 -14.10 -11.61 2.17
C VAL A 16 -13.78 -12.31 3.48
N GLY A 17 -14.49 -11.99 4.58
CA GLY A 17 -14.26 -12.58 5.90
C GLY A 17 -14.54 -14.08 5.97
N THR A 18 -15.36 -14.60 5.06
CA THR A 18 -15.69 -16.03 4.93
C THR A 18 -15.29 -16.62 3.58
N ALA A 19 -14.58 -15.85 2.75
CA ALA A 19 -14.25 -16.21 1.39
C ALA A 19 -13.12 -17.25 1.30
N ASP A 20 -13.31 -18.20 0.39
CA ASP A 20 -12.20 -19.00 -0.14
C ASP A 20 -11.29 -18.13 -1.04
N GLU A 21 -10.16 -18.70 -1.44
CA GLU A 21 -9.16 -17.99 -2.25
C GLU A 21 -9.74 -17.53 -3.59
N ALA A 22 -10.59 -18.35 -4.20
CA ALA A 22 -11.21 -18.03 -5.49
C ALA A 22 -12.17 -16.84 -5.40
N LEU A 23 -12.98 -16.75 -4.35
CA LEU A 23 -13.83 -15.60 -4.08
C LEU A 23 -13.00 -14.37 -3.72
N ARG A 24 -11.94 -14.52 -2.92
CA ARG A 24 -11.02 -13.42 -2.59
C ARG A 24 -10.42 -12.80 -3.85
N GLN A 25 -9.90 -13.62 -4.75
CA GLN A 25 -9.32 -13.15 -6.00
C GLN A 25 -10.35 -12.43 -6.89
N ARG A 26 -11.54 -13.01 -7.06
CA ARG A 26 -12.62 -12.37 -7.86
C ARG A 26 -13.05 -11.03 -7.28
N THR A 27 -13.09 -10.90 -5.95
CA THR A 27 -13.39 -9.64 -5.28
C THR A 27 -12.31 -8.59 -5.58
N ILE A 28 -11.03 -8.96 -5.47
CA ILE A 28 -9.91 -8.07 -5.80
C ILE A 28 -10.00 -7.60 -7.26
N ASP A 29 -10.23 -8.52 -8.20
CA ASP A 29 -10.33 -8.19 -9.62
C ASP A 29 -11.49 -7.22 -9.88
N LYS A 30 -12.65 -7.42 -9.24
CA LYS A 30 -13.80 -6.53 -9.39
C LYS A 30 -13.57 -5.14 -8.80
N LEU A 31 -12.88 -5.04 -7.67
CA LEU A 31 -12.52 -3.74 -7.09
C LEU A 31 -11.52 -2.99 -7.97
N ARG A 32 -10.59 -3.71 -8.60
CA ARG A 32 -9.66 -3.15 -9.59
C ARG A 32 -10.38 -2.67 -10.86
N ASP A 33 -11.30 -3.46 -11.39
CA ASP A 33 -12.16 -3.06 -12.51
C ASP A 33 -12.94 -1.77 -12.17
N LEU A 34 -13.50 -1.69 -10.96
CA LEU A 34 -14.23 -0.52 -10.48
C LEU A 34 -13.31 0.71 -10.35
N GLN A 35 -12.10 0.54 -9.81
CA GLN A 35 -11.09 1.60 -9.77
C GLN A 35 -10.85 2.17 -11.18
N TYR A 36 -10.60 1.31 -12.17
CA TYR A 36 -10.34 1.74 -13.54
C TYR A 36 -11.55 2.45 -14.17
N ALA A 37 -12.77 2.03 -13.84
CA ALA A 37 -13.98 2.68 -14.34
C ALA A 37 -14.22 4.09 -13.75
N LEU A 38 -13.69 4.35 -12.55
CA LEU A 38 -13.84 5.63 -11.84
C LEU A 38 -12.67 6.60 -12.09
N GLU A 39 -11.54 6.12 -12.58
CA GLU A 39 -10.37 6.95 -12.87
C GLU A 39 -10.64 7.93 -14.02
N THR A 40 -10.11 9.15 -13.88
CA THR A 40 -9.97 10.04 -15.03
C THR A 40 -8.73 9.64 -15.84
N PRO A 41 -8.57 10.12 -17.09
CA PRO A 41 -7.35 9.89 -17.86
C PRO A 41 -6.08 10.34 -17.11
N GLU A 42 -6.14 11.45 -16.37
CA GLU A 42 -5.03 11.96 -15.57
C GLU A 42 -4.69 11.02 -14.41
N HIS A 43 -5.69 10.53 -13.67
CA HIS A 43 -5.47 9.55 -12.60
C HIS A 43 -4.90 8.23 -13.14
N THR A 44 -5.39 7.77 -14.29
CA THR A 44 -4.84 6.59 -14.98
C THR A 44 -3.37 6.79 -15.32
N MET A 45 -3.04 7.93 -15.91
CA MET A 45 -1.66 8.28 -16.28
C MET A 45 -0.74 8.30 -15.06
N GLN A 46 -1.16 8.95 -13.96
CA GLN A 46 -0.39 8.99 -12.73
C GLN A 46 -0.15 7.60 -12.15
N ARG A 47 -1.19 6.76 -12.05
CA ARG A 47 -1.07 5.38 -11.56
C ARG A 47 -0.03 4.60 -12.38
N LEU A 48 -0.08 4.70 -13.71
CA LEU A 48 0.86 4.00 -14.59
C LEU A 48 2.31 4.52 -14.44
N ILE A 49 2.50 5.84 -14.35
CA ILE A 49 3.83 6.46 -14.19
C ILE A 49 4.46 6.04 -12.85
N TYR A 50 3.69 6.05 -11.76
CA TYR A 50 4.21 5.76 -10.42
C TYR A 50 4.27 4.26 -10.08
N THR A 51 3.70 3.36 -10.89
CA THR A 51 3.75 1.91 -10.64
C THR A 51 5.20 1.38 -10.49
N GLY A 52 6.14 1.94 -11.25
CA GLY A 52 7.57 1.58 -11.14
C GLY A 52 8.21 2.01 -9.82
N LEU A 53 7.73 3.12 -9.23
CA LEU A 53 8.26 3.66 -7.98
C LEU A 53 7.99 2.70 -6.84
N THR A 54 6.77 2.16 -6.71
CA THR A 54 6.42 1.19 -5.66
C THR A 54 7.36 -0.03 -5.67
N THR A 55 7.73 -0.54 -6.84
CA THR A 55 8.67 -1.68 -6.94
C THR A 55 10.08 -1.31 -6.48
N ALA A 56 10.58 -0.14 -6.89
CA ALA A 56 11.88 0.36 -6.47
C ALA A 56 11.91 0.61 -4.96
N SER A 57 10.85 1.21 -4.42
CA SER A 57 10.62 1.45 -3.00
C SER A 57 10.69 0.15 -2.19
N ILE A 58 9.97 -0.90 -2.61
CA ILE A 58 10.02 -2.22 -1.95
C ILE A 58 11.44 -2.79 -1.97
N ARG A 59 12.16 -2.69 -3.09
CA ARG A 59 13.55 -3.18 -3.17
C ARG A 59 14.45 -2.45 -2.17
N VAL A 60 14.40 -1.13 -2.13
CA VAL A 60 15.19 -0.32 -1.20
C VAL A 60 14.83 -0.68 0.25
N SER A 61 13.55 -0.84 0.58
CA SER A 61 13.12 -1.26 1.92
C SER A 61 13.63 -2.64 2.32
N LEU A 62 13.75 -3.57 1.37
CA LEU A 62 14.36 -4.88 1.62
C LEU A 62 15.88 -4.76 1.86
N ASP A 63 16.58 -3.99 1.03
CA ASP A 63 18.03 -3.78 1.15
C ASP A 63 18.39 -3.09 2.49
N LEU A 64 17.50 -2.23 2.99
CA LEU A 64 17.61 -1.53 4.27
C LEU A 64 17.00 -2.28 5.46
N ASN A 65 16.48 -3.50 5.24
CA ASN A 65 15.87 -4.33 6.27
C ASN A 65 14.67 -3.67 7.01
N ILE A 66 13.97 -2.73 6.36
CA ILE A 66 12.91 -1.90 6.97
C ILE A 66 11.72 -2.76 7.43
N PHE A 67 11.27 -3.70 6.60
CA PHE A 67 10.11 -4.54 6.93
C PHE A 67 10.36 -5.42 8.16
N ASN A 68 11.56 -5.99 8.31
CA ASN A 68 11.90 -6.80 9.48
C ASN A 68 11.93 -5.94 10.74
N ARG A 69 12.51 -4.74 10.68
CA ARG A 69 12.51 -3.80 11.83
C ARG A 69 11.09 -3.41 12.26
N LEU A 70 10.19 -3.18 11.31
CA LEU A 70 8.79 -2.86 11.60
C LEU A 70 8.03 -4.04 12.24
N VAL A 71 8.28 -5.27 11.77
CA VAL A 71 7.66 -6.47 12.35
C VAL A 71 8.20 -6.75 13.75
N GLU A 72 9.52 -6.63 13.95
CA GLU A 72 10.18 -6.90 15.22
C GLU A 72 9.88 -5.85 16.30
N SER A 73 9.65 -4.59 15.92
CA SER A 73 9.38 -3.53 16.91
C SER A 73 8.04 -3.71 17.63
N GLY A 74 7.05 -4.32 16.96
CA GLY A 74 5.67 -4.39 17.45
C GLY A 74 5.00 -3.03 17.69
N ARG A 75 5.62 -1.93 17.23
CA ARG A 75 5.15 -0.55 17.39
C ARG A 75 5.51 0.30 16.17
N PRO A 76 4.79 1.40 15.92
CA PRO A 76 5.24 2.41 14.97
C PRO A 76 6.67 2.90 15.30
N LEU A 77 7.51 3.01 14.27
CA LEU A 77 8.88 3.53 14.34
C LEU A 77 8.94 4.90 13.66
N LYS A 78 9.73 5.81 14.20
CA LYS A 78 10.07 7.07 13.52
C LYS A 78 11.07 6.80 12.39
N VAL A 79 11.13 7.70 11.41
CA VAL A 79 12.09 7.60 10.30
C VAL A 79 13.54 7.50 10.80
N ASP A 80 13.93 8.30 11.80
CA ASP A 80 15.28 8.24 12.39
C ASP A 80 15.58 6.85 12.99
N GLU A 81 14.58 6.22 13.62
CA GLU A 81 14.69 4.86 14.17
C GLU A 81 14.71 3.79 13.07
N LEU A 82 14.26 4.09 11.85
CA LEU A 82 14.26 3.17 10.71
C LEU A 82 15.56 3.20 9.92
N VAL A 83 16.29 4.32 9.96
CA VAL A 83 17.59 4.48 9.27
C VAL A 83 18.78 4.31 10.21
N GLU A 84 18.55 4.22 11.53
CA GLU A 84 19.61 3.93 12.50
C GLU A 84 20.39 2.66 12.11
N GLY A 85 21.71 2.77 11.98
CA GLY A 85 22.59 1.67 11.56
C GLY A 85 22.68 1.45 10.05
N THR A 86 22.10 2.35 9.24
CA THR A 86 22.23 2.39 7.77
C THR A 86 22.97 3.66 7.34
N ASP A 87 23.60 3.64 6.16
CA ASP A 87 24.22 4.84 5.55
C ASP A 87 23.23 5.71 4.77
N VAL A 88 21.93 5.53 5.01
CA VAL A 88 20.86 6.22 4.28
C VAL A 88 20.56 7.58 4.91
N ASP A 89 20.45 8.60 4.06
CA ASP A 89 19.95 9.91 4.47
C ASP A 89 18.49 9.76 4.97
N PRO A 90 18.18 10.14 6.22
CA PRO A 90 16.82 10.06 6.77
C PRO A 90 15.78 10.76 5.87
N VAL A 91 16.17 11.82 5.16
CA VAL A 91 15.30 12.55 4.22
C VAL A 91 14.88 11.64 3.07
N LEU A 92 15.78 10.80 2.55
CA LEU A 92 15.48 9.90 1.44
C LEU A 92 14.34 8.94 1.84
N LEU A 93 14.40 8.34 3.03
CA LEU A 93 13.34 7.45 3.52
C LEU A 93 12.02 8.21 3.78
N GLY A 94 12.11 9.43 4.32
CA GLY A 94 10.94 10.30 4.56
C GLY A 94 10.25 10.80 3.29
N THR A 95 10.90 10.73 2.13
CA THR A 95 10.33 11.12 0.82
C THR A 95 9.58 10.02 0.09
N TYR A 96 9.43 8.83 0.68
CA TYR A 96 8.60 7.74 0.14
C TYR A 96 7.22 7.73 0.81
N PRO A 97 6.23 8.49 0.31
CA PRO A 97 4.89 8.54 0.89
C PRO A 97 4.09 7.23 0.73
N GLU A 98 4.57 6.30 -0.09
CA GLU A 98 3.90 5.02 -0.38
C GLU A 98 4.35 3.86 0.54
N LEU A 99 5.35 4.10 1.41
CA LEU A 99 5.95 3.08 2.28
C LEU A 99 5.67 3.29 3.78
N ILE A 100 4.96 4.35 4.16
CA ILE A 100 4.63 4.70 5.56
C ILE A 100 3.12 4.82 5.71
#